data_AF-A0A068U5P7-F1
#
_entry.id   AF-A0A068U5P7-F1
#
_cell.length_a   1.000
_cell.length_b   1.000
_cell.length_c   1.000
_cell.angle_alpha   90.00
_cell.angle_beta   90.00
_cell.angle_gamma   90.00
#
_symmetry.space_group_name_H-M   'P 1'
#
loop_
_entity.id
_entity.type
_entity.pdbx_description
1 polymer ?
#
loop_
_entity_poly.entity_id
_entity_poly.type
_entity_poly.pdbx_seq_one_letter_code
_entity_poly.pdbx_strand_id
1 'polypeptide(L)'
;MRGISIFNLQKINHKLLSQRRSSREEAQAKEIMGLARHITAISAAILVVGMVGSVCSSVESAPNTQVVTVLCNSEVYFRGDPFAISLAYVIADLETQTPSRKGYDYRNISPYPNAFAYGRANCNKNITSSDCEKCLVAANTTMISGCGSRIGARAVLLDCSMRYEQYPF
;
A
#
# COMPACT_ATOMS: atom_id res chain seq x y z
N MET A 1 -53.01 34.02 -71.18
CA MET A 1 -51.91 33.74 -70.22
C MET A 1 -52.18 32.36 -69.64
N ARG A 2 -51.44 31.32 -70.04
CA ARG A 2 -51.81 29.92 -69.80
C ARG A 2 -51.67 29.57 -68.32
N GLY A 3 -52.82 29.35 -67.66
CA GLY A 3 -52.92 28.94 -66.27
C GLY A 3 -52.22 27.60 -66.04
N ILE A 4 -51.44 27.53 -64.97
CA ILE A 4 -50.88 26.27 -64.48
C ILE A 4 -52.07 25.40 -64.09
N SER A 5 -52.31 24.31 -64.83
CA SER A 5 -53.38 23.37 -64.53
C SER A 5 -53.21 22.80 -63.11
N ILE A 6 -54.29 22.73 -62.35
CA ILE A 6 -54.36 22.23 -60.96
C ILE A 6 -53.66 20.85 -60.83
N PHE A 7 -53.72 20.03 -61.88
CA PHE A 7 -53.01 18.75 -61.97
C PHE A 7 -51.48 18.86 -61.82
N ASN A 8 -50.85 19.93 -62.31
CA ASN A 8 -49.41 20.14 -62.20
C ASN A 8 -49.00 20.54 -60.77
N LEU A 9 -49.82 21.32 -60.06
CA LEU A 9 -49.58 21.69 -58.65
C LEU A 9 -49.65 20.47 -57.72
N GLN A 10 -50.60 19.57 -57.95
CA GLN A 10 -50.78 18.36 -57.15
C GLN A 10 -49.60 17.37 -57.32
N LYS A 11 -49.07 17.27 -58.55
CA LYS A 11 -47.89 16.45 -58.86
C LYS A 11 -46.60 16.99 -58.23
N ILE A 12 -46.45 18.32 -58.17
CA ILE A 12 -45.33 18.99 -57.51
C ILE A 12 -45.38 18.79 -55.99
N ASN A 13 -46.56 18.92 -55.36
CA ASN A 13 -46.73 18.67 -53.93
C ASN A 13 -46.40 17.23 -53.53
N HIS A 14 -46.80 16.23 -54.32
CA HIS A 14 -46.47 14.84 -54.04
C HIS A 14 -44.95 14.59 -54.11
N LYS A 15 -44.26 15.19 -55.10
CA LYS A 15 -42.80 15.05 -55.25
C LYS A 15 -42.05 15.71 -54.09
N LEU A 16 -42.45 16.91 -53.66
CA LEU A 16 -41.90 17.61 -52.49
C LEU A 16 -42.12 16.84 -51.18
N LEU A 17 -43.29 16.23 -50.98
CA LEU A 17 -43.58 15.41 -49.81
C LEU A 17 -42.72 14.14 -49.78
N SER A 18 -42.53 13.47 -50.93
CA SER A 18 -41.65 12.29 -51.02
C SER A 18 -40.18 12.63 -50.72
N GLN A 19 -39.69 13.77 -51.22
CA GLN A 19 -38.31 14.22 -51.02
C GLN A 19 -38.06 14.69 -49.58
N ARG A 20 -39.04 15.34 -48.95
CA ARG A 20 -38.99 15.68 -47.51
C ARG A 20 -39.05 14.44 -46.59
N ARG A 21 -39.66 13.34 -47.03
CA ARG A 21 -39.71 12.09 -46.27
C ARG A 21 -38.36 11.38 -46.29
N SER A 22 -37.76 11.25 -47.47
CA SER A 22 -36.43 10.66 -47.66
C SER A 22 -35.32 11.45 -46.94
N SER A 23 -35.37 12.79 -46.93
CA SER A 23 -34.39 13.60 -46.19
C SER A 23 -34.51 13.47 -44.67
N ARG A 24 -35.72 13.22 -44.13
CA ARG A 24 -35.91 12.93 -42.70
C ARG A 24 -35.40 11.54 -42.33
N GLU A 25 -35.59 10.54 -43.18
CA GLU A 25 -35.08 9.18 -42.95
C GLU A 25 -33.54 9.14 -42.94
N GLU A 26 -32.87 9.86 -43.85
CA GLU A 26 -31.41 9.99 -43.84
C GLU A 26 -30.88 10.75 -42.62
N ALA A 27 -31.58 11.81 -42.18
CA ALA A 27 -31.20 12.55 -40.98
C ALA A 27 -31.33 11.68 -39.71
N GLN A 28 -32.43 10.92 -39.60
CA GLN A 28 -32.66 10.00 -38.50
C GLN A 28 -31.65 8.85 -38.48
N ALA A 29 -31.25 8.32 -39.66
CA ALA A 29 -30.18 7.32 -39.76
C ALA A 29 -28.81 7.87 -39.32
N LYS A 30 -28.49 9.13 -39.65
CA LYS A 30 -27.23 9.78 -39.24
C LYS A 30 -27.15 9.99 -37.72
N GLU A 31 -28.25 10.35 -37.06
CA GLU A 31 -28.28 10.45 -35.58
C GLU A 31 -28.10 9.10 -34.90
N ILE A 32 -28.78 8.05 -35.38
CA ILE A 32 -28.66 6.68 -34.83
C ILE A 32 -27.21 6.17 -34.99
N MET A 33 -26.59 6.40 -36.15
CA MET A 33 -25.19 6.04 -36.39
C MET A 33 -24.21 6.83 -35.48
N GLY A 34 -24.52 8.09 -35.14
CA GLY A 34 -23.74 8.89 -34.20
C GLY A 34 -23.72 8.30 -32.79
N LEU A 35 -24.89 7.90 -32.26
CA LEU A 35 -25.00 7.22 -30.96
C LEU A 35 -24.24 5.88 -30.95
N ALA A 36 -24.29 5.09 -32.03
CA ALA A 36 -23.59 3.82 -32.13
C ALA A 36 -22.05 3.96 -32.07
N ARG A 37 -21.49 5.05 -32.61
CA ARG A 37 -20.04 5.36 -32.52
C ARG A 37 -19.60 5.68 -31.09
N HIS A 38 -20.45 6.34 -30.31
CA HIS A 38 -20.18 6.59 -28.88
C HIS A 38 -20.28 5.31 -28.04
N ILE A 39 -21.28 4.46 -28.29
CA ILE A 39 -21.47 3.19 -27.58
C ILE A 39 -20.30 2.23 -27.83
N THR A 40 -19.82 2.14 -29.07
CA THR A 40 -18.65 1.30 -29.44
C THR A 40 -17.33 1.83 -28.85
N ALA A 41 -17.14 3.14 -28.77
CA ALA A 41 -15.98 3.75 -28.12
C ALA A 41 -15.96 3.52 -26.59
N ILE A 42 -17.13 3.63 -25.93
CA ILE A 42 -17.27 3.40 -24.48
C ILE A 42 -17.00 1.93 -24.12
N SER A 43 -17.52 0.98 -24.91
CA SER A 43 -17.29 -0.45 -24.68
C SER A 43 -15.83 -0.86 -24.90
N ALA A 44 -15.12 -0.26 -25.86
CA ALA A 44 -13.68 -0.46 -26.04
C ALA A 44 -12.86 0.09 -24.84
N ALA A 45 -13.24 1.23 -24.27
CA ALA A 45 -12.55 1.81 -23.12
C ALA A 45 -12.70 0.97 -21.83
N ILE A 46 -13.86 0.35 -21.62
CA ILE A 46 -14.13 -0.51 -20.45
C ILE A 46 -13.25 -1.77 -20.46
N LEU A 47 -12.98 -2.35 -21.64
CA LEU A 47 -12.12 -3.54 -21.76
C LEU A 47 -10.63 -3.24 -21.50
N VAL A 48 -10.16 -2.03 -21.84
CA VAL A 48 -8.76 -1.63 -21.60
C VAL A 48 -8.49 -1.36 -20.13
N VAL A 49 -9.45 -0.79 -19.39
CA VAL A 49 -9.33 -0.57 -17.93
C VAL A 49 -9.36 -1.89 -17.15
N GLY A 50 -10.09 -2.91 -17.63
CA GLY A 50 -10.13 -4.24 -17.02
C GLY A 50 -8.81 -5.03 -17.09
N MET A 51 -7.95 -4.79 -18.08
CA MET A 51 -6.66 -5.47 -18.21
C MET A 51 -5.51 -4.80 -17.42
N VAL A 52 -5.62 -3.51 -17.08
CA VAL A 52 -4.60 -2.80 -16.27
C VAL A 52 -4.84 -2.99 -14.75
N GLY A 53 -5.99 -3.56 -14.36
CA GLY A 53 -6.32 -3.89 -12.97
C GLY A 53 -5.99 -5.32 -12.52
N SER A 54 -5.31 -6.12 -13.34
CA SER A 54 -4.97 -7.51 -12.99
C SER A 54 -3.66 -7.61 -12.21
N VAL A 55 -3.83 -7.80 -10.89
CA VAL A 55 -2.89 -8.35 -9.90
C VAL A 55 -1.46 -7.81 -9.91
N CYS A 56 -1.26 -6.69 -9.21
CA CYS A 56 -0.06 -6.57 -8.39
C CYS A 56 -0.24 -7.54 -7.21
N SER A 57 0.00 -8.84 -7.44
CA SER A 57 0.15 -9.78 -6.34
C SER A 57 1.50 -9.45 -5.71
N SER A 58 1.52 -8.57 -4.71
CA SER A 58 2.67 -8.51 -3.81
C SER A 58 2.75 -9.88 -3.15
N VAL A 59 3.63 -10.75 -3.64
CA VAL A 59 4.01 -11.97 -2.93
C VAL A 59 4.72 -11.49 -1.68
N GLU A 60 3.98 -11.37 -0.58
CA GLU A 60 4.55 -10.98 0.70
C GLU A 60 5.20 -12.22 1.32
N SER A 61 6.51 -12.35 1.15
CA SER A 61 7.27 -13.35 1.89
C SER A 61 7.30 -12.95 3.36
N ALA A 62 6.97 -13.86 4.29
CA ALA A 62 7.19 -13.59 5.71
C ALA A 62 8.70 -13.62 6.03
N PRO A 63 9.19 -12.77 6.96
CA PRO A 63 10.57 -12.88 7.44
C PRO A 63 10.78 -14.20 8.19
N ASN A 64 12.01 -14.70 8.15
CA ASN A 64 12.41 -15.86 8.93
C ASN A 64 12.71 -15.45 10.38
N THR A 65 11.77 -15.79 11.26
CA THR A 65 11.82 -15.47 12.69
C THR A 65 12.34 -16.62 13.55
N GLN A 66 13.00 -17.63 12.96
CA GLN A 66 13.62 -18.69 13.74
C GLN A 66 14.67 -18.09 14.69
N VAL A 67 14.53 -18.42 15.97
CA VAL A 67 15.41 -17.94 17.04
C VAL A 67 16.75 -18.66 16.95
N VAL A 68 17.82 -17.87 16.80
CA VAL A 68 19.20 -18.38 16.82
C VAL A 68 19.74 -18.35 18.25
N THR A 69 19.57 -17.23 18.95
CA THR A 69 20.08 -17.08 20.33
C THR A 69 19.33 -15.98 21.08
N VAL A 70 19.09 -16.21 22.37
CA VAL A 70 18.60 -15.21 23.31
C VAL A 70 19.60 -15.10 24.46
N LEU A 71 20.03 -13.88 24.77
CA LEU A 71 20.92 -13.59 25.90
C LEU A 71 20.23 -12.59 26.82
N CYS A 72 20.26 -12.88 28.11
CA CYS A 72 19.60 -12.09 29.14
C CYS A 72 20.64 -11.63 30.15
N ASN A 73 20.58 -10.37 30.56
CA ASN A 73 21.39 -9.86 31.67
C ASN A 73 20.98 -10.58 32.98
N SER A 74 21.91 -10.71 33.93
CA SER A 74 21.61 -11.30 35.25
C SER A 74 20.73 -10.40 36.11
N GLU A 75 20.86 -9.08 35.95
CA GLU A 75 20.14 -8.10 36.74
C GLU A 75 18.74 -7.81 36.17
N VAL A 76 17.84 -7.40 37.05
CA VAL A 76 16.43 -7.11 36.76
C VAL A 76 16.08 -5.67 37.15
N TYR A 77 15.16 -5.06 36.40
CA TYR A 77 14.47 -3.85 36.84
C TYR A 77 13.12 -4.22 37.48
N PHE A 78 12.66 -3.39 38.40
CA PHE A 78 11.42 -3.64 39.15
C PHE A 78 10.29 -2.71 38.73
N ARG A 79 9.07 -3.00 39.20
CA ARG A 79 7.91 -2.19 38.91
C ARG A 79 8.08 -0.77 39.48
N GLY A 80 7.96 0.24 38.62
CA GLY A 80 8.15 1.65 39.00
C GLY A 80 9.56 2.18 38.74
N ASP A 81 10.48 1.33 38.26
CA ASP A 81 11.79 1.77 37.81
C ASP A 81 11.66 2.73 36.60
N PRO A 82 12.28 3.93 36.62
CA PRO A 82 12.28 4.84 35.47
C PRO A 82 12.85 4.22 34.20
N PHE A 83 13.72 3.21 34.31
CA PHE A 83 14.28 2.48 33.17
C PHE A 83 13.19 1.81 32.32
N ALA A 84 12.09 1.36 32.92
CA ALA A 84 11.00 0.70 32.18
C ALA A 84 10.39 1.61 31.10
N ILE A 85 10.30 2.92 31.37
CA ILE A 85 9.79 3.93 30.43
C ILE A 85 10.79 4.12 29.29
N SER A 86 12.08 4.25 29.64
CA SER A 86 13.17 4.37 28.66
C SER A 86 13.28 3.16 27.75
N LEU A 87 13.15 1.96 28.31
CA LEU A 87 13.16 0.71 27.55
C LEU A 87 11.99 0.65 26.58
N ALA A 88 10.77 0.96 27.03
CA ALA A 88 9.59 0.98 26.17
C ALA A 88 9.76 1.96 24.99
N TYR A 89 10.32 3.14 25.23
CA TYR A 89 10.62 4.11 24.17
C TYR A 89 11.61 3.54 23.16
N VAL A 90 12.75 3.00 23.62
CA VAL A 90 13.82 2.54 22.73
C VAL A 90 13.35 1.36 21.90
N ILE A 91 12.61 0.41 22.47
CA ILE A 91 12.13 -0.76 21.73
C ILE A 91 11.17 -0.34 20.61
N ALA A 92 10.19 0.52 20.91
CA ALA A 92 9.25 1.02 19.90
C ALA A 92 9.96 1.83 18.80
N ASP A 93 10.94 2.65 19.17
CA ASP A 93 11.72 3.43 18.21
C ASP A 93 12.60 2.53 17.32
N LEU A 94 13.20 1.47 17.88
CA LEU A 94 13.96 0.49 17.09
C LEU A 94 13.07 -0.26 16.07
N GLU A 95 11.88 -0.72 16.49
CA GLU A 95 10.94 -1.42 15.62
C GLU A 95 10.49 -0.55 14.43
N THR A 96 10.22 0.73 14.70
CA THR A 96 9.66 1.66 13.69
C THR A 96 10.73 2.29 12.78
N GLN A 97 11.91 2.59 13.31
CA GLN A 97 12.91 3.36 12.55
C GLN A 97 13.85 2.47 11.75
N THR A 98 14.24 1.30 12.27
CA THR A 98 15.19 0.39 11.61
C THR A 98 14.78 0.05 10.17
N PRO A 99 13.50 -0.26 9.87
CA PRO A 99 13.03 -0.53 8.51
C PRO A 99 13.22 0.61 7.51
N SER A 100 13.31 1.85 8.00
CA SER A 100 13.47 3.06 7.17
C SER A 100 14.92 3.52 7.09
N ARG A 101 15.84 2.92 7.86
CA ARG A 101 17.26 3.28 7.85
C ARG A 101 17.99 2.56 6.73
N LYS A 102 18.94 3.28 6.12
CA LYS A 102 19.85 2.72 5.12
C LYS A 102 20.58 1.51 5.69
N GLY A 103 20.43 0.37 5.03
CA GLY A 103 21.10 -0.88 5.41
C GLY A 103 20.50 -1.59 6.62
N TYR A 104 19.30 -1.18 7.07
CA TYR A 104 18.57 -1.75 8.20
C TYR A 104 19.44 -1.98 9.43
N ASP A 105 20.18 -0.96 9.84
CA ASP A 105 20.92 -0.94 11.10
C ASP A 105 20.67 0.41 11.76
N TYR A 106 20.17 0.38 12.98
CA TYR A 106 19.78 1.57 13.71
C TYR A 106 20.10 1.44 15.19
N ARG A 107 20.53 2.56 15.78
CA ARG A 107 20.84 2.69 17.20
C ARG A 107 20.16 3.94 17.73
N ASN A 108 19.64 3.87 18.94
CA ASN A 108 19.14 5.04 19.64
C ASN A 108 19.32 4.90 21.16
N ILE A 109 19.16 6.03 21.84
CA ILE A 109 19.18 6.15 23.30
C ILE A 109 17.88 6.84 23.70
N SER A 110 17.25 6.40 24.78
CA SER A 110 16.06 7.06 25.31
C SER A 110 16.33 8.53 25.68
N PRO A 111 15.37 9.45 25.50
CA PRO A 111 15.56 10.86 25.84
C PRO A 111 15.40 11.17 27.34
N TYR A 112 15.22 10.15 28.20
CA TYR A 112 14.91 10.34 29.61
C TYR A 112 16.17 10.23 30.49
N PRO A 113 16.66 11.34 31.07
CA PRO A 113 17.96 11.38 31.73
C PRO A 113 18.02 10.68 33.09
N ASN A 114 16.86 10.33 33.67
CA ASN A 114 16.81 9.66 34.97
C ASN A 114 17.31 8.21 34.92
N ALA A 115 17.13 7.54 33.79
CA ALA A 115 17.61 6.17 33.56
C ALA A 115 17.63 5.91 32.05
N PHE A 116 18.80 5.98 31.42
CA PHE A 116 18.90 5.76 29.98
C PHE A 116 18.72 4.29 29.60
N ALA A 117 18.02 4.04 28.50
CA ALA A 117 18.09 2.78 27.77
C ALA A 117 18.85 3.00 26.46
N TYR A 118 19.73 2.06 26.14
CA TYR A 118 20.51 2.02 24.91
C TYR A 118 20.00 0.87 24.06
N GLY A 119 19.82 1.09 22.77
CA GLY A 119 19.27 0.08 21.88
C GLY A 119 19.93 0.06 20.51
N ARG A 120 19.99 -1.15 19.94
CA ARG A 120 20.34 -1.38 18.54
C ARG A 120 19.44 -2.46 17.95
N ALA A 121 18.99 -2.24 16.73
CA ALA A 121 18.33 -3.24 15.91
C ALA A 121 18.96 -3.28 14.52
N ASN A 122 18.97 -4.47 13.92
CA ASN A 122 19.32 -4.63 12.53
C ASN A 122 18.56 -5.78 11.87
N CYS A 123 18.43 -5.71 10.55
CA CYS A 123 17.80 -6.72 9.71
C CYS A 123 18.71 -7.16 8.56
N ASN A 124 18.42 -8.33 8.00
CA ASN A 124 18.97 -8.79 6.73
C ASN A 124 18.64 -7.78 5.63
N LYS A 125 19.61 -7.44 4.77
CA LYS A 125 19.43 -6.43 3.72
C LYS A 125 18.56 -6.90 2.55
N ASN A 126 18.25 -8.20 2.50
CA ASN A 126 17.50 -8.83 1.40
C ASN A 126 15.99 -8.96 1.68
N ILE A 127 15.50 -8.43 2.79
CA ILE A 127 14.06 -8.45 3.12
C ILE A 127 13.43 -7.07 2.89
N THR A 128 12.10 -6.99 2.88
CA THR A 128 11.41 -5.70 2.74
C THR A 128 11.43 -4.92 4.06
N SER A 129 11.15 -3.61 4.01
CA SER A 129 10.99 -2.81 5.24
C SER A 129 9.87 -3.36 6.13
N SER A 130 8.74 -3.80 5.56
CA SER A 130 7.66 -4.40 6.34
C SER A 130 8.10 -5.70 7.02
N ASP A 131 8.87 -6.53 6.33
CA ASP A 131 9.38 -7.79 6.91
C ASP A 131 10.44 -7.54 7.98
N CYS A 132 11.25 -6.49 7.84
CA CYS A 132 12.17 -6.06 8.89
C CYS A 132 11.41 -5.65 10.16
N GLU A 133 10.33 -4.86 10.03
CA GLU A 133 9.48 -4.49 11.17
C GLU A 133 8.90 -5.72 11.87
N LYS A 134 8.27 -6.63 11.09
CA LYS A 134 7.71 -7.88 11.62
C LYS A 134 8.75 -8.75 12.32
N CYS A 135 9.96 -8.85 11.76
CA CYS A 135 11.04 -9.60 12.39
C CYS A 135 11.45 -8.96 13.73
N LEU A 136 11.57 -7.64 13.78
CA LEU A 136 11.93 -6.92 15.01
C LEU A 136 10.87 -7.05 16.10
N VAL A 137 9.57 -7.02 15.74
CA VAL A 137 8.47 -7.32 16.68
C VAL A 137 8.57 -8.76 17.22
N ALA A 138 8.93 -9.73 16.37
CA ALA A 138 9.18 -11.11 16.80
C ALA A 138 10.41 -11.20 17.73
N ALA A 139 11.47 -10.44 17.45
CA ALA A 139 12.66 -10.36 18.29
C ALA A 139 12.35 -9.77 19.66
N ASN A 140 11.57 -8.69 19.72
CA ASN A 140 11.07 -8.10 20.97
C ASN A 140 10.24 -9.11 21.77
N THR A 141 9.26 -9.76 21.14
CA THR A 141 8.43 -10.80 21.77
C THR A 141 9.29 -11.94 22.34
N THR A 142 10.32 -12.35 21.60
CA THR A 142 11.30 -13.36 22.03
C THR A 142 12.08 -12.90 23.27
N MET A 143 12.53 -11.64 23.31
CA MET A 143 13.22 -11.09 24.49
C MET A 143 12.30 -10.97 25.70
N ILE A 144 11.06 -10.48 25.54
CA ILE A 144 10.11 -10.33 26.65
C ILE A 144 9.78 -11.70 27.24
N SER A 145 9.48 -12.69 26.40
CA SER A 145 9.14 -14.05 26.86
C SER A 145 10.33 -14.81 27.45
N GLY A 146 11.53 -14.64 26.89
CA GLY A 146 12.74 -15.35 27.34
C GLY A 146 13.46 -14.70 28.53
N CYS A 147 13.49 -13.37 28.59
CA CYS A 147 14.26 -12.64 29.60
C CYS A 147 13.39 -12.02 30.71
N GLY A 148 12.11 -11.73 30.45
CA GLY A 148 11.27 -11.00 31.41
C GLY A 148 11.79 -9.57 31.63
N SER A 149 11.89 -9.15 32.89
CA SER A 149 12.27 -7.78 33.27
C SER A 149 13.79 -7.59 33.48
N ARG A 150 14.64 -8.07 32.56
CA ARG A 150 16.09 -7.82 32.65
C ARG A 150 16.44 -6.40 32.23
N ILE A 151 17.50 -5.86 32.82
CA ILE A 151 18.06 -4.54 32.42
C ILE A 151 18.78 -4.56 31.06
N GLY A 152 18.93 -5.75 30.48
CA GLY A 152 19.54 -5.96 29.19
C GLY A 152 19.10 -7.29 28.59
N ALA A 153 18.83 -7.28 27.29
CA ALA A 153 18.53 -8.49 26.54
C ALA A 153 18.98 -8.35 25.09
N ARG A 154 19.27 -9.49 24.48
CA ARG A 154 19.55 -9.61 23.05
C ARG A 154 18.79 -10.80 22.48
N ALA A 155 18.10 -10.57 21.38
CA ALA A 155 17.61 -11.63 20.52
C ALA A 155 18.32 -11.58 19.15
N VAL A 156 18.73 -12.74 18.67
CA VAL A 156 19.20 -12.97 17.31
C VAL A 156 18.27 -13.97 16.68
N LEU A 157 17.55 -13.53 15.65
CA LEU A 157 16.72 -14.35 14.77
C LEU A 157 17.43 -14.45 13.41
N LEU A 158 16.95 -15.30 12.52
CA LEU A 158 17.61 -15.50 11.23
C LEU A 158 17.66 -14.22 10.37
N ASP A 159 16.57 -13.45 10.31
CA ASP A 159 16.51 -12.24 9.50
C ASP A 159 16.72 -10.92 10.27
N CYS A 160 16.86 -10.96 11.59
CA CYS A 160 17.08 -9.74 12.37
C CYS A 160 17.71 -9.99 13.75
N SER A 161 18.24 -8.93 14.34
CA SER A 161 18.68 -8.92 15.74
C SER A 161 18.28 -7.62 16.42
N MET A 162 17.91 -7.72 17.70
CA MET A 162 17.63 -6.60 18.58
C MET A 162 18.39 -6.78 19.89
N ARG A 163 18.97 -5.69 20.39
CA ARG A 163 19.64 -5.65 21.70
C ARG A 163 19.31 -4.35 22.41
N TYR A 164 19.07 -4.44 23.71
CA TYR A 164 19.04 -3.29 24.60
C TYR A 164 19.88 -3.55 25.85
N GLU A 165 20.37 -2.48 26.46
CA GLU A 165 21.10 -2.49 27.73
C GLU A 165 20.85 -1.17 28.49
N GLN A 166 21.10 -1.17 29.80
CA GLN A 166 21.13 0.06 30.62
C GLN A 166 22.46 0.84 30.52
N TYR A 167 23.38 0.40 29.65
CA TYR A 167 24.69 1.02 29.45
C TYR A 167 25.03 1.10 27.95
N PRO A 168 25.93 2.01 27.52
CA PRO A 168 26.34 2.13 26.12
C PRO A 168 27.03 0.87 25.56
N PHE A 169 26.76 0.51 24.30
CA PHE A 169 27.41 -0.59 23.58
C PHE A 169 27.48 -0.39 22.05
#